data_AF-A0A9J5ZFZ6-F1
#
_entry.id   AF-A0A9J5ZFZ6-F1
#
_cell.length_a   1.000
_cell.length_b   1.000
_cell.length_c   1.000
_cell.angle_alpha   90.00
_cell.angle_beta   90.00
_cell.angle_gamma   90.00
#
_symmetry.space_group_name_H-M   'P 1'
#
loop_
_entity.id
_entity.type
_entity.pdbx_description
1 polymer ?
#
loop_
_entity_poly.entity_id
_entity_poly.type
_entity_poly.pdbx_seq_one_letter_code
_entity_poly.pdbx_strand_id
1 'polypeptide(L)'
;MDKDGYLSVGYEKTTNMIEKEKGQLVTGIECSMQENNLCVEEASAQLSEIAENAWKDLNKECIKSTDSMPTDILMRVVNLTRLIDVV
;
A
#
# COMPACT_ATOMS: atom_id res chain seq x y z
N MET A 1 -9.07 4.98 -13.45
CA MET A 1 -9.22 4.11 -12.26
C MET A 1 -10.34 3.13 -12.54
N ASP A 2 -10.04 1.85 -12.41
CA ASP A 2 -11.04 0.78 -12.43
C ASP A 2 -11.73 0.69 -11.04
N LYS A 3 -12.67 -0.25 -10.88
CA LYS A 3 -13.42 -0.41 -9.63
C LYS A 3 -12.54 -0.72 -8.43
N ASP A 4 -11.44 -1.45 -8.65
CA ASP A 4 -10.51 -1.86 -7.60
C ASP A 4 -9.70 -0.65 -7.12
N GLY A 5 -9.26 0.22 -8.04
CA GLY A 5 -8.64 1.50 -7.68
C GLY A 5 -9.55 2.45 -6.89
N TYR A 6 -10.86 2.48 -7.17
CA TYR A 6 -11.80 3.28 -6.38
C TYR A 6 -12.00 2.74 -4.95
N LEU A 7 -12.00 1.42 -4.78
CA LEU A 7 -12.10 0.77 -3.47
C LEU A 7 -10.84 1.05 -2.64
N SER A 8 -9.65 0.96 -3.24
CA SER A 8 -8.37 1.24 -2.58
C SER A 8 -8.28 2.68 -2.07
N VAL A 9 -8.63 3.66 -2.92
CA VAL A 9 -8.67 5.07 -2.51
C VAL A 9 -9.65 5.31 -1.37
N GLY A 10 -10.81 4.65 -1.39
CA GLY A 10 -11.79 4.71 -0.31
C GLY A 10 -11.28 4.11 1.00
N TYR A 11 -10.55 3.00 0.92
CA TYR A 11 -9.95 2.32 2.07
C TYR A 11 -8.86 3.16 2.73
N GLU A 12 -7.96 3.75 1.95
CA GLU A 12 -6.90 4.63 2.47
C GLU A 12 -7.49 5.84 3.20
N LYS A 13 -8.51 6.47 2.60
CA LYS A 13 -9.23 7.59 3.22
C LYS A 13 -9.89 7.18 4.55
N THR A 14 -10.44 5.97 4.63
CA THR A 14 -11.04 5.44 5.86
C THR A 14 -9.99 5.17 6.92
N THR A 15 -8.87 4.56 6.54
CA THR A 15 -7.72 4.30 7.42
C THR A 15 -7.19 5.61 7.99
N ASN A 16 -7.03 6.63 7.15
CA ASN A 16 -6.58 7.95 7.57
C ASN A 16 -7.44 8.58 8.67
N MET A 17 -8.78 8.45 8.57
CA MET A 17 -9.69 8.94 9.62
C MET A 17 -9.45 8.21 10.94
N ILE A 18 -9.27 6.89 10.90
CA ILE A 18 -8.99 6.07 12.09
C ILE A 18 -7.63 6.43 12.71
N GLU A 19 -6.61 6.64 11.89
CA GLU A 19 -5.27 7.08 12.34
C GLU A 19 -5.36 8.39 13.12
N LYS A 20 -6.14 9.35 12.60
CA LYS A 20 -6.41 10.63 13.27
C LYS A 20 -7.18 10.48 14.56
N GLU A 21 -8.23 9.64 14.58
CA GLU A 21 -9.00 9.35 15.80
C GLU A 21 -8.12 8.71 16.89
N LYS A 22 -7.12 7.90 16.50
CA LYS A 22 -6.13 7.31 17.41
C LYS A 22 -5.04 8.29 17.86
N GLY A 23 -5.07 9.54 17.39
CA GLY A 23 -4.15 10.59 17.79
C GLY A 23 -2.83 10.61 17.01
N GLN A 24 -2.74 9.99 15.83
CA GLN A 24 -1.59 10.21 14.95
C GLN A 24 -1.54 11.68 14.53
N LEU A 25 -0.44 12.35 14.90
CA LEU A 25 -0.23 13.77 14.63
C LEU A 25 -0.13 14.04 13.12
N VAL A 26 0.58 13.16 12.40
CA VAL A 26 0.77 13.21 10.95
C VAL A 26 0.57 11.81 10.39
N THR A 27 -0.15 11.74 9.28
CA THR A 27 -0.47 10.50 8.54
C THR A 27 0.25 10.46 7.20
N GLY A 28 0.27 9.29 6.55
CA GLY A 28 0.86 9.13 5.22
C GLY A 28 0.20 10.03 4.17
N ILE A 29 -1.13 10.15 4.21
CA ILE A 29 -1.89 11.03 3.30
C ILE A 29 -1.48 12.49 3.49
N GLU A 30 -1.40 12.98 4.73
CA GLU A 30 -1.02 14.38 4.98
C GLU A 30 0.42 14.70 4.56
N CYS A 31 1.33 13.74 4.77
CA CYS A 31 2.70 13.85 4.29
C CYS A 31 2.73 13.97 2.76
N SER A 32 2.03 13.08 2.05
CA SER A 32 1.94 13.12 0.59
C SER A 32 1.29 14.41 0.07
N MET A 33 0.21 14.87 0.71
CA MET A 33 -0.43 16.16 0.39
C MET A 33 0.54 17.33 0.53
N GLN A 34 1.31 17.38 1.61
CA GLN A 34 2.25 18.48 1.86
C GLN A 34 3.46 18.44 0.92
N GLU A 35 4.02 17.27 0.66
CA GLU A 35 5.20 17.11 -0.20
C GLU A 35 4.91 17.39 -1.67
N ASN A 36 3.70 17.02 -2.13
CA ASN A 36 3.34 17.05 -3.55
C ASN A 36 2.26 18.10 -3.88
N ASN A 37 1.77 18.87 -2.90
CA ASN A 37 0.67 19.83 -3.02
C ASN A 37 -0.62 19.21 -3.59
N LEU A 38 -1.00 18.03 -3.08
CA LEU A 38 -2.14 17.25 -3.55
C LEU A 38 -3.36 17.43 -2.66
N CYS A 39 -4.56 17.16 -3.21
CA CYS A 39 -5.75 16.93 -2.39
C CYS A 39 -5.73 15.53 -1.76
N VAL A 40 -6.65 15.24 -0.82
CA VAL A 40 -6.75 13.92 -0.17
C VAL A 40 -6.97 12.81 -1.19
N GLU A 41 -7.82 13.04 -2.19
CA GLU A 41 -8.14 12.06 -3.22
C GLU A 41 -6.93 11.74 -4.09
N GLU A 42 -6.16 12.75 -4.49
CA GLU A 42 -4.93 12.60 -5.28
C GLU A 42 -3.80 11.94 -4.48
N ALA A 43 -3.64 12.33 -3.21
CA ALA A 43 -2.65 11.71 -2.31
C ALA A 43 -2.98 10.24 -2.05
N SER A 44 -4.27 9.91 -1.83
CA SER A 44 -4.71 8.52 -1.65
C SER A 44 -4.48 7.71 -2.93
N ALA A 45 -4.83 8.27 -4.09
CA ALA A 45 -4.58 7.61 -5.37
C ALA A 45 -3.09 7.32 -5.62
N GLN A 46 -2.23 8.29 -5.29
CA GLN A 46 -0.78 8.14 -5.42
C GLN A 46 -0.23 7.06 -4.50
N LEU A 47 -0.67 7.03 -3.24
CA LEU A 47 -0.24 6.01 -2.27
C LEU A 47 -0.71 4.61 -2.69
N SER A 48 -1.94 4.48 -3.19
CA SER A 48 -2.47 3.24 -3.76
C SER A 48 -1.63 2.77 -4.95
N GLU A 49 -1.27 3.68 -5.87
CA GLU A 49 -0.42 3.35 -7.02
C GLU A 49 0.98 2.89 -6.58
N ILE A 50 1.57 3.54 -5.58
CA ILE A 50 2.86 3.13 -5.00
C ILE A 50 2.76 1.72 -4.41
N ALA A 51 1.69 1.43 -3.65
CA ALA A 51 1.47 0.12 -3.05
C ALA A 51 1.29 -0.98 -4.12
N GLU A 52 0.48 -0.72 -5.16
CA GLU A 52 0.30 -1.64 -6.28
C GLU A 52 1.61 -1.92 -7.02
N ASN A 53 2.42 -0.89 -7.26
CA ASN A 53 3.70 -1.04 -7.93
C ASN A 53 4.69 -1.85 -7.07
N ALA A 54 4.75 -1.57 -5.77
CA ALA A 54 5.55 -2.36 -4.84
C ALA A 54 5.11 -3.83 -4.80
N TRP A 55 3.81 -4.11 -4.88
CA TRP A 55 3.29 -5.47 -4.97
C TRP A 55 3.71 -6.18 -6.26
N LYS A 56 3.64 -5.50 -7.41
CA LYS A 56 4.10 -6.03 -8.70
C LYS A 56 5.61 -6.34 -8.67
N ASP A 57 6.41 -5.44 -8.10
CA ASP A 57 7.85 -5.63 -7.94
C ASP A 57 8.18 -6.80 -7.02
N LEU A 58 7.50 -6.91 -5.87
CA LEU A 58 7.69 -8.01 -4.93
C LEU A 58 7.38 -9.37 -5.58
N ASN A 59 6.29 -9.47 -6.35
CA ASN A 59 5.96 -10.71 -7.07
C ASN A 59 7.05 -11.08 -8.08
N LYS A 60 7.55 -10.09 -8.84
CA LYS A 60 8.61 -10.30 -9.83
C LYS A 60 9.92 -10.74 -9.18
N GLU A 61 10.32 -10.09 -8.09
CA GLU A 61 11.55 -10.44 -7.38
C GLU A 61 11.43 -11.78 -6.64
N CYS A 62 10.25 -12.13 -6.13
CA CYS A 62 10.01 -13.47 -5.55
C CYS A 62 10.21 -14.55 -6.62
N ILE A 63 9.66 -14.37 -7.82
CA ILE A 63 9.83 -15.34 -8.93
C ILE A 63 11.31 -15.46 -9.32
N LYS A 64 12.06 -14.36 -9.39
CA LYS A 64 13.51 -14.43 -9.69
C LYS A 64 14.32 -15.07 -8.56
N SER A 65 13.90 -14.88 -7.32
CA SER A 65 14.65 -15.31 -6.14
C SER A 65 14.44 -16.77 -5.77
N THR A 66 13.49 -17.48 -6.42
CA THR A 66 13.28 -18.92 -6.16
C THR A 66 14.52 -19.77 -6.41
N ASP A 67 15.43 -19.29 -7.26
CA ASP A 67 16.65 -20.01 -7.63
C ASP A 67 17.80 -19.82 -6.62
N SER A 68 17.74 -18.79 -5.76
CA SER A 68 18.81 -18.43 -4.83
C SER A 68 18.38 -18.36 -3.35
N MET A 69 17.07 -18.41 -3.07
CA MET A 69 16.48 -18.36 -1.72
C MET A 69 15.51 -19.51 -1.50
N PRO A 70 15.46 -20.11 -0.29
CA PRO A 70 14.44 -21.10 0.05
C PRO A 70 13.02 -20.56 -0.11
N THR A 71 12.16 -21.30 -0.83
CA THR A 71 10.76 -20.94 -1.07
C THR A 71 9.98 -20.66 0.22
N ASP A 72 10.28 -21.39 1.31
CA ASP A 72 9.63 -21.19 2.62
C ASP A 72 9.91 -19.81 3.24
N ILE A 73 11.03 -19.19 2.89
CA ILE A 73 11.36 -17.82 3.34
C ILE A 73 10.59 -16.82 2.48
N LEU A 74 10.61 -17.00 1.15
CA LEU A 74 9.89 -16.14 0.20
C LEU A 74 8.38 -16.15 0.47
N MET A 75 7.80 -17.32 0.75
CA MET A 75 6.38 -17.44 1.07
C MET A 75 5.99 -16.66 2.34
N ARG A 76 6.87 -16.57 3.35
CA ARG A 76 6.57 -15.75 4.54
C ARG A 76 6.44 -14.27 4.18
N VAL A 77 7.34 -13.76 3.34
CA VAL A 77 7.32 -12.37 2.88
C VAL A 77 6.04 -12.10 2.09
N VAL A 78 5.74 -12.94 1.10
CA VAL A 78 4.53 -12.82 0.28
C VAL A 78 3.26 -12.89 1.14
N ASN A 79 3.20 -13.82 2.08
CA ASN A 79 2.03 -13.98 2.96
C ASN A 79 1.83 -12.79 3.90
N LEU A 80 2.90 -12.19 4.42
CA LEU A 80 2.80 -10.98 5.23
C LEU A 80 2.24 -9.81 4.43
N THR A 81 2.69 -9.64 3.18
CA THR A 81 2.17 -8.57 2.32
C THR A 81 0.70 -8.79 1.96
N ARG A 82 0.29 -10.04 1.68
CA ARG A 82 -1.12 -10.38 1.41
C ARG A 82 -2.03 -10.17 2.61
N LEU A 83 -1.55 -10.40 3.83
CA LEU A 83 -2.34 -10.19 5.04
C LEU A 83 -2.82 -8.75 5.16
N ILE A 84 -2.00 -7.79 4.71
CA ILE A 84 -2.32 -6.36 4.77
C ILE A 84 -3.44 -5.98 3.77
N ASP A 85 -3.56 -6.73 2.68
CA ASP A 85 -4.50 -6.47 1.57
C ASP A 85 -5.88 -7.14 1.77
N VAL A 86 -6.00 -8.09 2.71
CA VAL A 86 -7.23 -8.87 2.95
C VAL A 86 -8.17 -8.23 3.99
N VAL A 87 -7.71 -7.23 4.73
CA VAL A 87 -8.45 -6.57 5.84
C VAL A 87 -9.25 -5.38 5.33
#